data_AF-D8JTN8-F1
#
_entry.id   AF-D8JTN8-F1
#
_cell.length_a   1.000
_cell.length_b   1.000
_cell.length_c   1.000
_cell.angle_alpha   90.00
_cell.angle_beta   90.00
_cell.angle_gamma   90.00
#
_symmetry.space_group_name_H-M   'P 1'
#
loop_
_entity.id
_entity.type
_entity.pdbx_description
1 polymer ?
#
loop_
_entity_poly.entity_id
_entity_poly.type
_entity_poly.pdbx_seq_one_letter_code
_entity_poly.pdbx_strand_id
1 'polypeptide(L)'
;MIKKDFVLSYKAQVIIACGVSAIITLFAMMASVMAAAGTANGGGEAALGDPAAIKTGEATFYQNCVYCHGSKGSGGSARALQCRDMKPDYIFETITNGRINGANVMPPWKDTFDEKARWQLVAYIRSLRTLPECDSNN
;
A
#
# COMPACT_ATOMS: atom_id res chain seq x y z
N MET A 1 9.64 12.94 -62.58
CA MET A 1 8.77 12.15 -61.67
C MET A 1 9.38 12.13 -60.25
N ILE A 2 9.36 13.27 -59.51
CA ILE A 2 10.14 13.44 -58.25
C ILE A 2 9.27 13.93 -57.06
N LYS A 3 7.94 14.04 -57.21
CA LYS A 3 7.09 14.73 -56.22
C LYS A 3 6.35 13.83 -55.22
N LYS A 4 6.25 12.52 -55.46
CA LYS A 4 5.46 11.60 -54.60
C LYS A 4 6.25 11.08 -53.40
N ASP A 5 7.56 10.86 -53.57
CA ASP A 5 8.42 10.27 -52.53
C ASP A 5 8.78 11.28 -51.43
N PHE A 6 8.88 12.57 -51.79
CA PHE A 6 9.13 13.66 -50.85
C PHE A 6 7.95 13.89 -49.88
N VAL A 7 6.72 13.80 -50.39
CA VAL A 7 5.50 13.99 -49.58
C VAL A 7 5.28 12.81 -48.63
N LEU A 8 5.69 11.60 -49.01
CA LEU A 8 5.55 10.40 -48.17
C LEU A 8 6.56 10.40 -47.00
N SER A 9 7.80 10.82 -47.26
CA SER A 9 8.83 10.99 -46.24
C SER A 9 8.46 12.08 -45.21
N TYR A 10 7.97 13.22 -45.69
CA TYR A 10 7.58 14.34 -44.82
C TYR A 10 6.39 14.01 -43.92
N LYS A 11 5.38 13.28 -44.43
CA LYS A 11 4.23 12.82 -43.63
C LYS A 11 4.63 11.81 -42.55
N ALA A 12 5.54 10.88 -42.85
CA ALA A 12 6.06 9.94 -41.87
C ALA A 12 6.84 10.66 -40.75
N GLN A 13 7.68 11.64 -41.11
CA GLN A 13 8.43 12.45 -40.16
C GLN A 13 7.51 13.29 -39.24
N VAL A 14 6.42 13.84 -39.76
CA VAL A 14 5.46 14.64 -38.97
C VAL A 14 4.64 13.77 -37.99
N ILE A 15 4.24 12.55 -38.39
CA ILE A 15 3.50 11.62 -37.51
C ILE A 15 4.39 11.14 -36.34
N ILE A 16 5.67 10.87 -36.62
CA ILE A 16 6.64 10.44 -35.59
C ILE A 16 6.94 11.59 -34.61
N ALA A 17 7.07 12.83 -35.08
CA ALA A 17 7.35 13.99 -34.23
C ALA A 17 6.19 14.35 -33.27
N CYS A 18 4.94 14.21 -33.70
CA CYS A 18 3.76 14.45 -32.87
C CYS A 18 3.54 13.35 -31.82
N GLY A 19 3.76 12.07 -32.17
CA GLY A 19 3.57 10.94 -31.26
C GLY A 19 4.59 10.91 -30.11
N VAL A 20 5.85 11.28 -30.39
CA VAL A 20 6.92 11.27 -29.39
C VAL A 20 6.76 12.43 -28.38
N SER A 21 6.25 13.59 -28.81
CA SER A 21 6.00 14.72 -27.90
C SER A 21 4.86 14.45 -26.91
N ALA A 22 3.79 13.77 -27.32
CA ALA A 22 2.68 13.42 -26.44
C ALA A 22 3.05 12.35 -25.39
N ILE A 23 3.96 11.44 -25.74
CA ILE A 23 4.45 10.39 -24.82
C ILE A 23 5.43 10.98 -23.80
N ILE A 24 6.29 11.93 -24.21
CA ILE A 24 7.24 12.61 -23.31
C ILE A 24 6.51 13.48 -22.28
N THR A 25 5.43 14.18 -22.67
CA THR A 25 4.64 14.98 -21.72
C THR A 25 3.82 14.10 -20.77
N LEU A 26 3.30 12.95 -21.21
CA LEU A 26 2.67 11.98 -20.32
C LEU A 26 3.66 11.42 -19.27
N PHE A 27 4.90 11.14 -19.66
CA PHE A 27 5.94 10.68 -18.73
C PHE A 27 6.34 11.77 -17.74
N ALA A 28 6.42 13.03 -18.17
CA ALA A 28 6.73 14.16 -17.30
C ALA A 28 5.60 14.45 -16.30
N MET A 29 4.33 14.30 -16.68
CA MET A 29 3.21 14.45 -15.75
C MET A 29 3.18 13.37 -14.68
N MET A 30 3.61 12.14 -15.01
CA MET A 30 3.67 11.03 -14.04
C MET A 30 4.76 11.24 -12.97
N ALA A 31 5.85 11.94 -13.30
CA ALA A 31 6.94 12.23 -12.37
C ALA A 31 6.54 13.24 -11.26
N SER A 32 5.62 14.16 -11.56
CA SER A 32 5.16 15.18 -10.60
C SER A 32 4.32 14.61 -9.45
N VAL A 33 3.77 13.40 -9.60
CA VAL A 33 2.90 12.76 -8.59
C VAL A 33 3.72 12.07 -7.47
N MET A 34 5.00 11.79 -7.69
CA MET A 34 5.83 11.03 -6.73
C MET A 34 6.51 11.89 -5.66
N ALA A 35 6.52 13.22 -5.80
CA ALA A 35 7.25 14.11 -4.88
C ALA A 35 6.49 14.45 -3.56
N ALA A 36 5.21 14.07 -3.44
CA ALA A 36 4.38 14.37 -2.26
C ALA A 36 4.39 13.28 -1.17
N ALA A 37 5.08 12.16 -1.39
CA ALA A 37 5.09 11.03 -0.46
C ALA A 37 6.49 10.84 0.16
N GLY A 38 6.70 11.38 1.36
CA GLY A 38 7.58 10.71 2.33
C GLY A 38 8.76 11.50 2.87
N THR A 39 8.51 12.65 3.51
CA THR A 39 9.39 13.06 4.63
C THR A 39 8.95 12.30 5.88
N ALA A 40 9.75 11.30 6.27
CA ALA A 40 9.86 10.73 7.61
C ALA A 40 8.54 10.36 8.35
N ASN A 41 7.90 9.25 7.95
CA ASN A 41 7.02 8.52 8.90
C ASN A 41 7.92 7.53 9.65
N GLY A 42 8.06 7.69 10.96
CA GLY A 42 9.00 6.95 11.80
C GLY A 42 8.88 5.44 11.67
N GLY A 43 10.02 4.75 11.64
CA GLY A 43 10.09 3.32 11.93
C GLY A 43 10.02 3.09 13.44
N GLY A 44 9.72 1.86 13.86
CA GLY A 44 9.58 1.53 15.28
C GLY A 44 8.24 1.95 15.87
N GLU A 45 8.17 1.96 17.21
CA GLU A 45 6.98 2.38 17.97
C GLU A 45 6.57 3.84 17.68
N ALA A 46 7.45 4.67 17.12
CA ALA A 46 7.12 6.03 16.70
C ALA A 46 6.02 6.08 15.62
N ALA A 47 5.77 4.99 14.90
CA ALA A 47 4.66 4.87 13.96
C ALA A 47 3.28 4.86 14.65
N LEU A 48 3.22 4.54 15.95
CA LEU A 48 1.96 4.37 16.66
C LEU A 48 1.24 5.71 16.84
N GLY A 49 0.02 5.80 16.31
CA GLY A 49 -0.80 7.00 16.41
C GLY A 49 -0.46 8.09 15.40
N ASP A 50 0.60 7.94 14.61
CA ASP A 50 0.91 8.83 13.49
C ASP A 50 -0.11 8.61 12.34
N PRO A 51 -0.93 9.61 11.98
CA PRO A 51 -1.92 9.48 10.90
C PRO A 51 -1.30 9.09 9.56
N ALA A 52 -0.07 9.52 9.28
CA ALA A 52 0.59 9.21 8.02
C ALA A 52 1.08 7.75 8.01
N ALA A 53 1.63 7.25 9.11
CA ALA A 53 1.95 5.84 9.28
C ALA A 53 0.70 4.94 9.22
N ILE A 54 -0.41 5.35 9.86
CA ILE A 54 -1.69 4.63 9.82
C ILE A 54 -2.20 4.53 8.38
N LYS A 55 -2.20 5.63 7.63
CA LYS A 55 -2.65 5.64 6.22
C LYS A 55 -1.78 4.75 5.33
N THR A 56 -0.46 4.78 5.52
CA THR A 56 0.45 3.86 4.79
C THR A 56 0.18 2.40 5.18
N GLY A 57 0.00 2.12 6.47
CA GLY A 57 -0.33 0.79 6.98
C GLY A 57 -1.66 0.26 6.44
N GLU A 58 -2.68 1.11 6.34
CA GLU A 58 -3.98 0.79 5.75
C GLU A 58 -3.83 0.34 4.30
N ALA A 59 -3.09 1.09 3.48
CA ALA A 59 -2.85 0.74 2.09
C ALA A 59 -2.14 -0.61 1.97
N THR A 60 -1.10 -0.85 2.77
CA THR A 60 -0.37 -2.13 2.79
C THR A 60 -1.28 -3.28 3.25
N PHE A 61 -2.10 -3.05 4.26
CA PHE A 61 -3.05 -4.04 4.77
C PHE A 61 -4.09 -4.40 3.70
N TYR A 62 -4.61 -3.40 2.99
CA TYR A 62 -5.58 -3.60 1.91
C TYR A 62 -5.05 -4.52 0.82
N GLN A 63 -3.78 -4.36 0.43
CA GLN A 63 -3.20 -5.16 -0.65
C GLN A 63 -2.84 -6.59 -0.26
N ASN A 64 -2.58 -6.86 1.04
CA ASN A 64 -1.91 -8.09 1.45
C ASN A 64 -2.67 -8.92 2.51
N CYS A 65 -3.55 -8.30 3.29
CA CYS A 65 -4.09 -8.90 4.50
C CYS A 65 -5.61 -9.14 4.45
N VAL A 66 -6.33 -8.40 3.62
CA VAL A 66 -7.81 -8.38 3.61
C VAL A 66 -8.43 -9.70 3.19
N TYR A 67 -7.72 -10.52 2.41
CA TYR A 67 -8.21 -11.83 1.99
C TYR A 67 -8.59 -12.71 3.18
N CYS A 68 -7.80 -12.67 4.26
CA CYS A 68 -8.07 -13.44 5.47
C CYS A 68 -8.72 -12.61 6.58
N HIS A 69 -8.32 -11.34 6.72
CA HIS A 69 -8.70 -10.50 7.86
C HIS A 69 -9.86 -9.54 7.57
N GLY A 70 -10.38 -9.47 6.34
CA GLY A 70 -11.41 -8.51 5.95
C GLY A 70 -10.87 -7.09 5.83
N SER A 71 -11.58 -6.20 5.12
CA SER A 71 -11.11 -4.85 4.76
C SER A 71 -10.73 -3.97 5.96
N LYS A 72 -11.47 -4.07 7.06
CA LYS A 72 -11.22 -3.35 8.31
C LYS A 72 -10.78 -4.26 9.46
N GLY A 73 -10.21 -5.43 9.15
CA GLY A 73 -9.87 -6.38 10.20
C GLY A 73 -11.11 -7.04 10.84
N SER A 74 -12.24 -7.06 10.15
CA SER A 74 -13.50 -7.69 10.61
C SER A 74 -13.41 -9.21 10.74
N GLY A 75 -12.37 -9.82 10.19
CA GLY A 75 -12.19 -11.26 10.14
C GLY A 75 -12.81 -11.90 8.89
N GLY A 76 -12.88 -13.22 8.91
CA GLY A 76 -13.36 -14.04 7.80
C GLY A 76 -12.82 -15.46 7.96
N SER A 77 -11.91 -15.87 7.07
CA SER A 77 -11.14 -17.10 7.26
C SER A 77 -10.11 -17.00 8.40
N ALA A 78 -9.72 -15.78 8.80
CA ALA A 78 -8.94 -15.53 10.01
C ALA A 78 -9.75 -14.77 11.08
N ARG A 79 -9.21 -14.77 12.31
CA ARG A 79 -9.83 -14.07 13.45
C ARG A 79 -9.85 -12.56 13.22
N ALA A 80 -10.93 -11.93 13.68
CA ALA A 80 -11.06 -10.47 13.70
C ALA A 80 -9.91 -9.80 14.47
N LEU A 81 -9.46 -8.68 13.93
CA LEU A 81 -8.44 -7.80 14.46
C LEU A 81 -9.04 -6.52 15.04
N GLN A 82 -10.18 -6.05 14.51
CA GLN A 82 -10.89 -4.87 15.01
C GLN A 82 -11.41 -5.07 16.44
N CYS A 83 -11.62 -3.97 17.16
CA CYS A 83 -12.16 -3.96 18.53
C CYS A 83 -11.34 -4.75 19.55
N ARG A 84 -10.04 -4.96 19.28
CA ARG A 84 -9.13 -5.69 20.17
C ARG A 84 -7.98 -4.79 20.58
N ASP A 85 -7.71 -4.71 21.87
CA ASP A 85 -6.51 -4.04 22.38
C ASP A 85 -5.33 -5.03 22.43
N MET A 86 -4.64 -5.17 21.31
CA MET A 86 -3.44 -6.00 21.18
C MET A 86 -2.18 -5.16 21.38
N LYS A 87 -1.21 -5.69 22.14
CA LYS A 87 0.09 -5.03 22.34
C LYS A 87 0.83 -4.83 21.00
N PRO A 88 1.51 -3.69 20.78
CA PRO A 88 2.22 -3.41 19.53
C PRO A 88 3.25 -4.50 19.18
N ASP A 89 4.10 -4.87 20.14
CA ASP A 89 5.14 -5.90 19.94
C ASP A 89 4.55 -7.25 19.55
N TYR A 90 3.40 -7.61 20.14
CA TYR A 90 2.71 -8.83 19.78
C TYR A 90 2.26 -8.80 18.31
N ILE A 91 1.69 -7.68 17.85
CA ILE A 91 1.29 -7.52 16.44
C ILE A 91 2.52 -7.56 15.54
N PHE A 92 3.58 -6.82 15.90
CA PHE A 92 4.81 -6.74 15.12
C PHE A 92 5.47 -8.11 14.96
N GLU A 93 5.63 -8.85 16.06
CA GLU A 93 6.18 -10.20 16.08
C GLU A 93 5.35 -11.16 15.21
N THR A 94 4.01 -11.04 15.30
CA THR A 94 3.07 -11.86 14.51
C THR A 94 3.20 -11.59 13.01
N ILE A 95 3.33 -10.32 12.60
CA ILE A 95 3.52 -9.96 11.19
C ILE A 95 4.90 -10.44 10.73
N THR A 96 5.93 -10.23 11.56
CA THR A 96 7.31 -10.57 11.25
C THR A 96 7.48 -12.07 11.03
N ASN A 97 7.00 -12.89 11.96
CA ASN A 97 7.27 -14.33 12.00
C ASN A 97 6.09 -15.20 11.56
N GLY A 98 4.92 -14.61 11.31
CA GLY A 98 3.71 -15.36 11.00
C GLY A 98 3.19 -16.15 12.21
N ARG A 99 2.17 -16.98 11.99
CA ARG A 99 1.62 -17.90 12.99
C ARG A 99 0.98 -19.12 12.35
N ILE A 100 1.15 -20.27 12.99
CA ILE A 100 0.50 -21.52 12.61
C ILE A 100 -0.37 -21.97 13.78
N ASN A 101 -1.67 -22.11 13.53
CA ASN A 101 -2.65 -22.61 14.49
C ASN A 101 -3.56 -23.64 13.80
N GLY A 102 -3.15 -24.91 13.83
CA GLY A 102 -3.82 -25.99 13.11
C GLY A 102 -3.79 -25.73 11.59
N ALA A 103 -4.96 -25.76 10.96
CA ALA A 103 -5.10 -25.47 9.53
C ALA A 103 -4.98 -23.97 9.18
N ASN A 104 -5.02 -23.08 10.17
CA ASN A 104 -4.90 -21.64 9.94
C ASN A 104 -3.42 -21.24 9.92
N VAL A 105 -2.94 -20.78 8.78
CA VAL A 105 -1.56 -20.34 8.58
C VAL A 105 -1.56 -18.87 8.19
N MET A 106 -0.97 -18.04 9.04
CA MET A 106 -0.57 -16.68 8.71
C MET A 106 0.90 -16.70 8.28
N PRO A 107 1.24 -16.32 7.05
CA PRO A 107 2.62 -16.35 6.57
C PRO A 107 3.49 -15.31 7.31
N PRO A 108 4.82 -15.53 7.40
CA PRO A 108 5.76 -14.51 7.83
C PRO A 108 5.91 -13.42 6.75
N TRP A 109 6.08 -12.17 7.17
CA TRP A 109 6.20 -11.03 6.25
C TRP A 109 7.53 -10.28 6.34
N LYS A 110 8.46 -10.72 7.20
CA LYS A 110 9.75 -10.06 7.39
C LYS A 110 10.61 -9.95 6.12
N ASP A 111 10.44 -10.89 5.19
CA ASP A 111 11.18 -10.94 3.92
C ASP A 111 10.48 -10.14 2.81
N THR A 112 9.23 -9.72 3.03
CA THR A 112 8.42 -8.94 2.08
C THR A 112 8.35 -7.47 2.47
N PHE A 113 8.22 -7.18 3.76
CA PHE A 113 8.12 -5.83 4.30
C PHE A 113 9.33 -5.54 5.18
N ASP A 114 9.96 -4.39 4.97
CA ASP A 114 10.97 -3.88 5.89
C ASP A 114 10.35 -3.57 7.27
N GLU A 115 11.20 -3.33 8.26
CA GLU A 115 10.75 -3.08 9.63
C GLU A 115 9.80 -1.87 9.73
N LYS A 116 10.09 -0.81 8.97
CA LYS A 116 9.26 0.39 8.95
C LYS A 116 7.84 0.08 8.45
N ALA A 117 7.71 -0.63 7.33
CA ALA A 117 6.43 -1.05 6.78
C ALA A 117 5.64 -1.96 7.75
N ARG A 118 6.34 -2.86 8.46
CA ARG A 118 5.71 -3.69 9.50
C ARG A 118 5.19 -2.85 10.67
N TRP A 119 5.92 -1.84 11.13
CA TRP A 119 5.43 -0.91 12.16
C TRP A 119 4.27 -0.04 11.71
N GLN A 120 4.23 0.35 10.43
CA GLN A 120 3.07 1.04 9.85
C GLN A 120 1.83 0.13 9.83
N LEU A 121 1.98 -1.16 9.51
CA LEU A 121 0.90 -2.15 9.65
C LEU A 121 0.43 -2.27 11.11
N VAL A 122 1.35 -2.27 12.09
CA VAL A 122 1.00 -2.27 13.53
C VAL A 122 0.19 -1.03 13.89
N ALA A 123 0.60 0.15 13.43
CA ALA A 123 -0.11 1.41 13.66
C ALA A 123 -1.54 1.34 13.13
N TYR A 124 -1.72 0.87 11.89
CA TYR A 124 -3.05 0.67 11.30
C TYR A 124 -3.89 -0.32 12.11
N ILE A 125 -3.37 -1.53 12.40
CA ILE A 125 -4.13 -2.55 13.14
C ILE A 125 -4.57 -2.03 14.52
N ARG A 126 -3.73 -1.24 15.21
CA ARG A 126 -4.10 -0.64 16.49
C ARG A 126 -5.18 0.43 16.37
N SER A 127 -5.27 1.15 15.25
CA SER A 127 -6.36 2.11 15.02
C SER A 127 -7.73 1.44 14.87
N LEU A 128 -7.78 0.15 14.50
CA LEU A 128 -9.03 -0.60 14.35
C LEU A 128 -9.76 -0.86 15.68
N ARG A 129 -9.12 -0.60 16.83
CA ARG A 129 -9.74 -0.81 18.15
C ARG A 129 -10.75 0.29 18.53
N THR A 130 -10.70 1.44 17.85
CA THR A 130 -11.56 2.61 18.13
C THR A 130 -12.50 2.90 16.96
N LEU A 131 -12.83 1.88 16.16
CA LEU A 131 -13.83 2.02 15.11
C LEU A 131 -15.23 2.14 15.72
N PRO A 132 -16.16 2.92 15.13
CA PRO A 132 -17.52 3.08 15.67
C PRO A 132 -18.27 1.76 15.85
N GLU A 133 -18.01 0.76 15.00
CA GLU A 133 -18.56 -0.60 15.15
C GLU A 133 -18.12 -1.33 16.43
N CYS A 134 -17.11 -0.83 17.14
CA CYS A 134 -16.67 -1.38 18.42
C CYS A 134 -17.51 -0.88 19.61
N ASP A 135 -18.24 0.22 19.44
CA ASP A 135 -19.04 0.85 20.49
C ASP A 135 -20.47 0.32 20.54
N SER A 136 -20.92 -0.45 19.54
CA SER A 136 -22.33 -0.84 19.37
C SER A 136 -22.79 -2.06 20.19
N ASN A 137 -22.09 -2.41 21.28
CA ASN A 137 -22.46 -3.52 22.18
C ASN A 137 -22.31 -3.17 23.68
N ASN A 138 -22.56 -1.92 24.06
CA ASN A 138 -22.84 -1.56 25.46
C ASN A 138 -24.30 -1.12 25.62
#